data_AF-A0A9D6ES05-F1
#
_entry.id   AF-A0A9D6ES05-F1
#
_cell.length_a   1.000
_cell.length_b   1.000
_cell.length_c   1.000
_cell.angle_alpha   90.00
_cell.angle_beta   90.00
_cell.angle_gamma   90.00
#
_symmetry.space_group_name_H-M   'P 1'
#
loop_
_entity.id
_entity.type
_entity.pdbx_description
1 polymer ?
#
loop_
_entity_poly.entity_id
_entity_poly.type
_entity_poly.pdbx_seq_one_letter_code
_entity_poly.pdbx_strand_id
1 'polypeptide(L)' 'MTHIIRFPALIDIHVHLRDPGQTHKEDFYTGTSAALAGGITT' A
#
# COMPACT_ATOMS: atom_id res chain seq x y z
N MET A 1 26.62 -11.11 -4.35
CA MET A 1 25.82 -10.79 -3.14
C MET A 1 25.01 -9.55 -3.46
N THR A 2 23.68 -9.62 -3.46
CA THR A 2 22.85 -8.42 -3.64
C THR A 2 22.90 -7.58 -2.37
N HIS A 3 23.36 -6.35 -2.47
CA HIS A 3 23.29 -5.39 -1.36
C HIS A 3 21.85 -4.87 -1.28
N ILE A 4 21.07 -5.42 -0.36
CA ILE A 4 19.70 -4.99 -0.09
C ILE A 4 19.69 -4.24 1.24
N ILE A 5 19.07 -3.07 1.27
CA ILE A 5 18.88 -2.26 2.48
C ILE A 5 17.54 -2.65 3.10
N ARG A 6 17.55 -2.97 4.39
CA ARG A 6 16.34 -3.31 5.14
C ARG A 6 15.86 -2.09 5.91
N PHE A 7 14.68 -1.60 5.55
CA PHE A 7 13.99 -0.56 6.29
C PHE A 7 13.01 -1.18 7.32
N PRO A 8 12.60 -0.42 8.35
CA PRO A 8 11.38 -0.72 9.08
C PRO A 8 10.15 -0.73 8.15
N ALA A 9 9.07 -1.30 8.65
CA ALA A 9 7.74 -1.16 8.06
C ALA A 9 7.41 0.34 7.86
N LEU A 10 7.09 0.74 6.63
CA LEU A 10 6.66 2.10 6.32
C LEU A 10 5.17 2.27 6.63
N ILE A 11 4.79 3.49 6.99
CA ILE A 11 3.43 3.89 7.35
C ILE A 11 2.99 5.01 6.41
N ASP A 12 1.86 4.85 5.74
CA ASP A 12 1.22 5.90 4.94
C ASP A 12 -0.06 6.38 5.62
N ILE A 13 0.02 7.54 6.26
CA ILE A 13 -1.09 8.12 7.01
C ILE A 13 -2.18 8.74 6.12
N HIS A 14 -1.97 8.81 4.80
CA HIS A 14 -2.91 9.46 3.89
C HIS A 14 -3.11 8.65 2.61
N VAL A 15 -4.17 7.86 2.62
CA VAL A 15 -4.61 7.10 1.43
C VAL A 15 -6.10 7.30 1.15
N HIS A 16 -6.50 7.02 -0.08
CA HIS A 16 -7.90 6.94 -0.48
C HIS A 16 -8.16 5.61 -1.20
N LEU A 17 -8.65 4.61 -0.47
CA LEU A 17 -8.93 3.26 -1.01
C LEU A 17 -10.26 3.15 -1.75
N ARG A 18 -11.05 4.24 -1.80
CA ARG A 18 -12.28 4.39 -2.62
C ARG A 18 -13.42 3.39 -2.34
N ASP A 19 -13.28 2.55 -1.31
CA ASP A 19 -14.30 1.64 -0.81
C ASP A 19 -14.83 2.09 0.57
N PRO A 20 -16.15 2.26 0.76
CA PRO A 20 -17.24 2.03 -0.21
C PRO A 20 -17.52 3.22 -1.14
N GLY A 21 -18.11 2.94 -2.31
CA GLY A 21 -18.79 3.93 -3.17
C GLY A 21 -18.10 4.22 -4.51
N GLN A 22 -16.77 4.32 -4.55
CA GLN A 22 -16.00 4.57 -5.78
C GLN A 22 -15.12 3.36 -6.15
N THR A 23 -15.57 2.14 -5.86
CA THR A 23 -14.82 0.87 -5.95
C THR A 23 -14.24 0.56 -7.35
N HIS A 24 -14.79 1.16 -8.42
CA HIS A 24 -14.22 1.06 -9.78
C HIS A 24 -12.87 1.81 -9.93
N LYS A 25 -12.56 2.72 -9.00
CA LYS A 25 -11.29 3.47 -8.97
C LYS A 25 -10.23 2.71 -8.18
N GLU A 26 -10.61 2.14 -7.04
CA GLU A 26 -9.76 1.32 -6.17
C GLU A 26 -10.65 0.61 -5.14
N ASP A 27 -10.17 -0.49 -4.56
CA ASP A 27 -10.77 -1.16 -3.40
C ASP A 27 -9.73 -1.53 -2.33
N PHE A 28 -10.18 -2.15 -1.23
CA PHE A 28 -9.26 -2.59 -0.16
C PHE A 28 -8.21 -3.59 -0.66
N TYR A 29 -8.57 -4.52 -1.56
CA TYR A 29 -7.66 -5.56 -2.01
C TYR A 29 -6.57 -5.00 -2.93
N THR A 30 -6.97 -4.23 -3.92
CA THR A 30 -6.12 -3.62 -4.93
C THR A 30 -5.23 -2.53 -4.34
N GLY A 31 -5.79 -1.63 -3.52
CA GLY A 31 -5.02 -0.55 -2.89
C GLY A 31 -4.03 -1.04 -1.82
N THR A 32 -4.38 -2.06 -1.01
CA THR A 32 -3.41 -2.62 -0.04
C THR A 32 -2.33 -3.48 -0.71
N SER A 33 -2.64 -4.13 -1.83
CA SER A 33 -1.63 -4.80 -2.67
C SER A 33 -0.62 -3.80 -3.24
N ALA A 34 -1.09 -2.64 -3.71
CA ALA A 34 -0.23 -1.55 -4.17
C ALA A 34 0.64 -0.99 -3.03
N ALA A 35 0.07 -0.82 -1.83
CA ALA A 35 0.80 -0.40 -0.63
C ALA A 35 1.95 -1.38 -0.29
N LEU A 36 1.67 -2.69 -0.29
CA LEU A 36 2.68 -3.71 -0.03
C LEU A 36 3.80 -3.72 -1.08
N ALA A 37 3.46 -3.55 -2.37
CA ALA A 37 4.45 -3.43 -3.43
C ALA A 37 5.35 -2.18 -3.26
N GLY A 38 4.83 -1.11 -2.64
CA GLY A 38 5.58 0.08 -2.25
C GLY A 38 6.34 -0.02 -0.92
N GLY A 39 6.25 -1.15 -0.21
CA GLY A 39 6.88 -1.34 1.11
C GLY A 39 6.12 -0.70 2.28
N ILE A 40 4.87 -0.27 2.06
CA ILE A 40 3.96 0.25 3.08
C ILE A 40 3.21 -0.92 3.73
N THR A 41 3.07 -0.86 5.05
CA THR A 41 2.45 -1.94 5.83
C THR A 41 1.40 -1.46 6.83
N THR A 42 1.21 -0.14 6.96
CA THR A 42 0.17 0.49 7.77
C THR A 42 -0.30 1.75 7.09
#